data_AF-A0A914Z5S1-F1
#
_entry.id   AF-A0A914Z5S1-F1
#
_cell.length_a   1.000
_cell.length_b   1.000
_cell.length_c   1.000
_cell.angle_alpha   90.00
_cell.angle_beta   90.00
_cell.angle_gamma   90.00
#
_symmetry.space_group_name_H-M   'P 1'
#
loop_
_entity.id
_entity.type
_entity.pdbx_description
1 polymer ?
#
loop_
_entity_poly.entity_id
_entity_poly.type
_entity_poly.pdbx_seq_one_letter_code
_entity_poly.pdbx_strand_id
1 'polypeptide(L)'
;MLQSSAINKTLSFYSACKKKSKAKMDKNFKEIKKDGSIVTEILKKFETLTGYKFNWCDMNAINNNAGDPKILAKALAYLSIEYFVDTLVSPSVDVNPKRDSRFASNFSLNFGQSGLTFLKPYYQPGVWEKFTYPTIKKNMLQLFKDYANLVGIECKLGVLEYHIENAIEFEHNLAMNFSATDDELRNNSREINPMEIGEIPYQFLDWKIYVSEISNLTGVNFIDESEIEKYWIMMSEPKKMEELEKYLTKVGMDTVVKYLYYRLLLSQVDDLVYENDKYIPLQKFETSNFGGGQKRKNGNINKFDEDDDPFMSKFGDKDSEAAEIRCTSFTMSYFSYANSRIFTETLYPTSAARTAFKK
;
A
#
# COMPACT_ATOMS: atom_id res chain seq x y z
N MET A 1 -36.28 10.81 -1.57
CA MET A 1 -34.81 10.87 -1.38
C MET A 1 -34.29 12.09 -2.13
N LEU A 2 -33.65 13.03 -1.43
CA LEU A 2 -32.91 14.11 -2.11
C LEU A 2 -31.62 13.49 -2.63
N GLN A 3 -31.60 13.07 -3.90
CA GLN A 3 -30.43 12.49 -4.54
C GLN A 3 -29.31 13.55 -4.60
N SER A 4 -28.33 13.42 -3.71
CA SER A 4 -27.12 14.23 -3.76
C SER A 4 -26.15 13.63 -4.77
N SER A 5 -25.27 14.47 -5.32
CA SER A 5 -24.16 14.02 -6.18
C SER A 5 -23.33 12.92 -5.52
N ALA A 6 -23.08 13.02 -4.20
CA ALA A 6 -22.36 12.00 -3.44
C ALA A 6 -23.07 10.64 -3.43
N ILE A 7 -24.39 10.61 -3.17
CA ILE A 7 -25.18 9.37 -3.20
C ILE A 7 -25.17 8.76 -4.61
N ASN A 8 -25.33 9.58 -5.65
CA ASN A 8 -25.32 9.10 -7.04
C ASN A 8 -23.96 8.50 -7.44
N LYS A 9 -22.84 9.10 -6.98
CA LYS A 9 -21.50 8.54 -7.18
C LYS A 9 -21.32 7.22 -6.44
N THR A 10 -21.78 7.10 -5.19
CA THR A 10 -21.71 5.84 -4.43
C THR A 10 -22.50 4.73 -5.11
N LEU A 11 -23.71 5.01 -5.59
CA LEU A 11 -24.53 4.03 -6.32
C LEU A 11 -23.87 3.65 -7.66
N SER A 12 -23.33 4.62 -8.39
CA SER A 12 -22.62 4.37 -9.65
C SER A 12 -21.38 3.50 -9.44
N PHE A 13 -20.59 3.79 -8.39
CA PHE A 13 -19.44 2.98 -8.00
C PHE A 13 -19.86 1.56 -7.62
N TYR A 14 -20.90 1.41 -6.80
CA TYR A 14 -21.43 0.10 -6.40
C TYR A 14 -21.83 -0.74 -7.63
N SER A 15 -22.58 -0.15 -8.56
CA SER A 15 -23.00 -0.82 -9.80
C SER A 15 -21.82 -1.19 -10.69
N ALA A 16 -20.84 -0.29 -10.85
CA ALA A 16 -19.62 -0.55 -11.62
C ALA A 16 -18.79 -1.67 -10.98
N CYS A 17 -18.64 -1.66 -9.66
CA CYS A 17 -17.98 -2.73 -8.90
C CYS A 17 -18.68 -4.07 -9.13
N LYS A 18 -20.02 -4.14 -8.98
CA LYS A 18 -20.76 -5.39 -9.22
C LYS A 18 -20.57 -5.90 -10.63
N LYS A 19 -20.60 -5.00 -11.62
CA LYS A 19 -20.36 -5.35 -13.03
C LYS A 19 -18.94 -5.88 -13.23
N LYS A 20 -17.92 -5.23 -12.65
CA LYS A 20 -16.52 -5.69 -12.72
C LYS A 20 -16.32 -7.03 -12.01
N SER A 21 -16.90 -7.21 -10.83
CA SER A 21 -16.84 -8.46 -10.06
C SER A 21 -17.53 -9.61 -10.78
N LYS A 22 -18.67 -9.38 -11.45
CA LYS A 22 -19.30 -10.39 -12.31
C LYS A 22 -18.46 -10.68 -13.55
N ALA A 23 -17.93 -9.64 -14.21
CA ALA A 23 -17.06 -9.81 -15.38
C ALA A 23 -15.80 -10.62 -15.04
N LYS A 24 -15.20 -10.43 -13.85
CA LYS A 24 -14.09 -11.27 -13.34
C LYS A 24 -14.39 -12.78 -13.39
N MET A 25 -15.66 -13.15 -13.29
CA MET A 25 -16.14 -14.54 -13.33
C MET A 25 -16.40 -15.02 -14.77
N ASP A 26 -16.46 -14.12 -15.74
CA ASP A 26 -16.68 -14.42 -17.16
C ASP A 26 -15.34 -14.60 -17.89
N LYS A 27 -15.30 -15.52 -18.87
CA LYS A 27 -14.14 -15.72 -19.76
C LYS A 27 -13.63 -14.43 -20.42
N ASN A 28 -14.53 -13.47 -20.64
CA ASN A 28 -14.23 -12.16 -21.24
C ASN A 28 -13.22 -11.35 -20.40
N PHE A 29 -13.14 -11.54 -19.08
CA PHE A 29 -12.18 -10.79 -18.27
C PHE A 29 -10.76 -11.34 -18.35
N LYS A 30 -10.60 -12.66 -18.53
CA LYS A 30 -9.32 -13.25 -18.91
C LYS A 30 -8.88 -12.73 -20.29
N GLU A 31 -9.81 -12.50 -21.22
CA GLU A 31 -9.51 -11.89 -22.52
C GLU A 31 -9.10 -10.41 -22.42
N ILE A 32 -9.81 -9.60 -21.63
CA ILE A 32 -9.48 -8.17 -21.41
C ILE A 32 -8.07 -7.99 -20.83
N LYS A 33 -7.61 -8.93 -20.01
CA LYS A 33 -6.29 -8.87 -19.36
C LYS A 33 -5.20 -9.64 -20.10
N LYS A 34 -5.57 -10.38 -21.14
CA LYS A 34 -4.67 -11.31 -21.83
C LYS A 34 -3.42 -10.64 -22.38
N ASP A 35 -3.54 -9.38 -22.79
CA ASP A 35 -2.42 -8.60 -23.33
C ASP A 35 -1.58 -7.89 -22.27
N GLY A 36 -2.01 -7.91 -20.99
CA GLY A 36 -1.29 -7.30 -19.89
C GLY A 36 -1.18 -5.78 -19.95
N SER A 37 -1.90 -5.13 -20.86
CA SER A 37 -1.72 -3.72 -21.22
C SER A 37 -1.73 -2.78 -20.00
N ILE A 38 -2.63 -2.99 -19.05
CA ILE A 38 -2.73 -2.19 -17.81
C ILE A 38 -1.42 -2.29 -17.00
N VAL A 39 -0.99 -3.52 -16.70
CA VAL A 39 0.21 -3.75 -15.87
C VAL A 39 1.46 -3.25 -16.60
N THR A 40 1.58 -3.53 -17.89
CA THR A 40 2.72 -3.07 -18.70
C THR A 40 2.77 -1.55 -18.82
N GLU A 41 1.63 -0.87 -18.95
CA GLU A 41 1.56 0.59 -18.97
C GLU A 41 2.04 1.19 -17.64
N ILE A 42 1.57 0.64 -16.52
CA ILE A 42 1.94 1.08 -15.17
C ILE A 42 3.45 0.94 -14.95
N LEU A 43 4.00 -0.24 -15.27
CA LEU A 43 5.44 -0.48 -15.14
C LEU A 43 6.24 0.41 -16.08
N LYS A 44 5.80 0.62 -17.32
CA LYS A 44 6.47 1.52 -18.27
C LYS A 44 6.44 2.98 -17.81
N LYS A 45 5.36 3.44 -17.17
CA LYS A 45 5.30 4.77 -16.55
C LYS A 45 6.32 4.87 -15.42
N PHE A 46 6.41 3.85 -14.57
CA PHE A 46 7.43 3.79 -13.51
C PHE A 46 8.86 3.79 -14.08
N GLU A 47 9.13 3.00 -15.12
CA GLU A 47 10.42 3.02 -15.84
C GLU A 47 10.73 4.38 -16.44
N THR A 48 9.74 5.07 -17.00
CA THR A 48 9.92 6.37 -17.66
C THR A 48 10.23 7.46 -16.63
N LEU A 49 9.53 7.42 -15.49
CA LEU A 49 9.73 8.38 -14.40
C LEU A 49 11.10 8.21 -13.73
N THR A 50 11.52 6.96 -13.52
CA THR A 50 12.68 6.65 -12.68
C THR A 50 13.93 6.27 -13.47
N GLY A 51 13.78 5.83 -14.72
CA GLY A 51 14.84 5.18 -15.47
C GLY A 51 15.20 3.77 -14.95
N TYR A 52 14.57 3.30 -13.88
CA TYR A 52 14.76 1.93 -13.39
C TYR A 52 14.19 0.94 -14.38
N LYS A 53 14.91 -0.16 -14.61
CA LYS A 53 14.53 -1.25 -15.49
C LYS A 53 14.04 -2.44 -14.70
N PHE A 54 12.98 -3.05 -15.20
CA PHE A 54 12.55 -4.35 -14.73
C PHE A 54 13.59 -5.42 -15.13
N ASN A 55 14.41 -5.86 -14.18
CA ASN A 55 15.55 -6.76 -14.42
C ASN A 55 15.54 -8.03 -13.56
N TRP A 56 14.37 -8.52 -13.18
CA TRP A 56 14.20 -9.72 -12.33
C TRP A 56 14.67 -11.04 -12.96
N CYS A 57 14.94 -11.04 -14.27
CA CYS A 57 15.30 -12.24 -15.03
C CYS A 57 16.75 -12.24 -15.53
N ASP A 58 17.54 -11.24 -15.14
CA ASP A 58 18.94 -11.10 -15.51
C ASP A 58 19.80 -10.85 -14.26
N MET A 59 20.67 -11.81 -13.97
CA MET A 59 21.57 -11.81 -12.82
C MET A 59 22.59 -10.66 -12.86
N ASN A 60 22.94 -10.19 -14.07
CA ASN A 60 24.00 -9.20 -14.28
C ASN A 60 23.45 -7.81 -14.59
N ALA A 61 22.13 -7.68 -14.80
CA ALA A 61 21.53 -6.40 -15.07
C ALA A 61 21.56 -5.53 -13.80
N ILE A 62 22.11 -4.33 -13.93
CA ILE A 62 22.19 -3.35 -12.86
C ILE A 62 21.42 -2.11 -13.27
N ASN A 63 20.66 -1.56 -12.33
CA ASN A 63 20.08 -0.23 -12.46
C ASN A 63 21.17 0.83 -12.22
N ASN A 64 21.76 1.35 -13.29
CA ASN A 64 22.89 2.29 -13.22
C ASN A 64 22.61 3.56 -12.39
N ASN A 65 21.34 3.96 -12.29
CA ASN A 65 20.92 5.14 -11.53
C ASN A 65 20.28 4.78 -10.17
N ALA A 66 20.33 3.52 -9.74
CA ALA A 66 19.69 3.08 -8.49
C ALA A 66 20.18 3.83 -7.25
N GLY A 67 21.42 4.32 -7.29
CA GLY A 67 22.02 5.11 -6.21
C GLY A 67 21.65 6.59 -6.18
N ASP A 68 20.86 7.11 -7.14
CA ASP A 68 20.51 8.53 -7.18
C ASP A 68 19.34 8.84 -6.22
N PRO A 69 19.57 9.63 -5.14
CA PRO A 69 18.54 9.97 -4.15
C PRO A 69 17.34 10.71 -4.77
N LYS A 70 17.54 11.43 -5.87
CA LYS A 70 16.49 12.17 -6.58
C LYS A 70 15.54 11.24 -7.31
N ILE A 71 16.09 10.19 -7.90
CA ILE A 71 15.30 9.19 -8.62
C ILE A 71 14.55 8.32 -7.61
N LEU A 72 15.19 7.96 -6.50
CA LEU A 72 14.50 7.26 -5.41
C LEU A 72 13.34 8.10 -4.86
N ALA A 73 13.53 9.42 -4.65
CA ALA A 73 12.47 10.32 -4.20
C ALA A 73 11.24 10.27 -5.11
N LYS A 74 11.45 10.37 -6.43
CA LYS A 74 10.36 10.24 -7.42
C LYS A 74 9.69 8.87 -7.37
N ALA A 75 10.48 7.81 -7.25
CA ALA A 75 9.98 6.44 -7.20
C ALA A 75 9.08 6.22 -5.97
N LEU A 76 9.54 6.63 -4.78
CA LEU A 76 8.78 6.50 -3.54
C LEU A 76 7.49 7.35 -3.59
N ALA A 77 7.57 8.60 -4.06
CA ALA A 77 6.40 9.48 -4.13
C ALA A 77 5.34 8.93 -5.07
N TYR A 78 5.76 8.45 -6.25
CA TYR A 78 4.85 7.85 -7.22
C TYR A 78 4.17 6.59 -6.67
N LEU A 79 4.91 5.70 -6.00
CA LEU A 79 4.33 4.49 -5.40
C LEU A 79 3.31 4.85 -4.31
N SER A 80 3.65 5.74 -3.39
CA SER A 80 2.77 6.14 -2.30
C SER A 80 1.53 6.89 -2.78
N ILE A 81 1.67 7.84 -3.71
CA ILE A 81 0.55 8.73 -4.09
C ILE A 81 -0.34 8.15 -5.19
N GLU A 82 0.22 7.55 -6.22
CA GLU A 82 -0.57 7.00 -7.34
C GLU A 82 -1.13 5.61 -7.04
N TYR A 83 -0.38 4.80 -6.27
CA TYR A 83 -0.73 3.40 -6.02
C TYR A 83 -1.00 3.06 -4.56
N PHE A 84 -0.86 4.00 -3.63
CA PHE A 84 -1.01 3.76 -2.18
C PHE A 84 -0.09 2.65 -1.68
N VAL A 85 1.12 2.57 -2.25
CA VAL A 85 2.13 1.58 -1.91
C VAL A 85 3.28 2.27 -1.18
N ASP A 86 3.15 2.34 0.13
CA ASP A 86 4.25 2.79 0.97
C ASP A 86 5.34 1.72 1.05
N THR A 87 6.60 2.15 0.99
CA THR A 87 7.76 1.23 0.98
C THR A 87 8.79 1.63 2.00
N LEU A 88 9.83 2.39 1.66
CA LEU A 88 10.88 2.75 2.62
C LEU A 88 10.41 3.78 3.66
N VAL A 89 9.63 4.75 3.20
CA VAL A 89 9.09 5.87 4.01
C VAL A 89 7.62 6.03 3.66
N SER A 90 6.76 6.19 4.67
CA SER A 90 5.31 6.35 4.46
C SER A 90 4.91 7.81 4.67
N PRO A 91 4.44 8.55 3.64
CA PRO A 91 3.94 9.89 3.80
C PRO A 91 2.49 9.88 4.31
N SER A 92 2.17 10.73 5.27
CA SER A 92 0.79 10.93 5.72
C SER A 92 0.54 12.36 6.16
N VAL A 93 -0.72 12.77 6.24
CA VAL A 93 -1.10 14.05 6.84
C VAL A 93 -1.98 13.75 8.05
N ASP A 94 -1.58 14.26 9.20
CA ASP A 94 -2.34 14.11 10.44
C ASP A 94 -2.40 15.44 11.20
N VAL A 95 -3.27 15.49 12.19
CA VAL A 95 -3.39 16.60 13.12
C VAL A 95 -2.03 16.83 13.75
N ASN A 96 -1.58 18.08 13.72
CA ASN A 96 -0.35 18.46 14.37
C ASN A 96 -0.54 18.36 15.91
N PRO A 97 0.19 17.46 16.59
CA PRO A 97 0.06 17.29 18.03
C PRO A 97 0.64 18.47 18.82
N LYS A 98 1.49 19.31 18.19
CA LYS A 98 2.01 20.55 18.76
C LYS A 98 1.38 21.74 18.04
N ARG A 99 0.34 22.32 18.65
CA ARG A 99 -0.21 23.64 18.26
C ARG A 99 0.74 24.77 18.67
N ASP A 100 1.99 24.71 18.20
CA ASP A 100 2.97 25.77 18.36
C ASP A 100 2.88 26.71 17.15
N SER A 101 3.05 28.00 17.39
CA SER A 101 3.15 29.08 16.40
C SER A 101 4.11 28.83 15.23
N ARG A 102 5.11 27.96 15.41
CA ARG A 102 6.02 27.52 14.34
C ARG A 102 5.33 26.65 13.28
N PHE A 103 4.18 26.07 13.60
CA PHE A 103 3.38 25.30 12.67
C PHE A 103 2.12 26.08 12.34
N ALA A 104 2.06 26.64 11.13
CA ALA A 104 0.96 27.49 10.68
C ALA A 104 -0.38 26.74 10.49
N SER A 105 -0.37 25.41 10.58
CA SER A 105 -1.47 24.52 10.20
C SER A 105 -1.88 23.59 11.36
N ASN A 106 -3.19 23.30 11.45
CA ASN A 106 -3.72 22.25 12.33
C ASN A 106 -3.26 20.84 11.92
N PHE A 107 -2.65 20.70 10.75
CA PHE A 107 -2.17 19.46 10.16
C PHE A 107 -0.69 19.56 9.79
N SER A 108 0.06 18.47 9.90
CA SER A 108 1.44 18.36 9.45
C SER A 108 1.59 17.21 8.47
N LEU A 109 2.51 17.36 7.51
CA LEU A 109 3.05 16.24 6.76
C LEU A 109 3.93 15.42 7.71
N ASN A 110 3.69 14.12 7.76
CA ASN A 110 4.40 13.18 8.61
C ASN A 110 5.05 12.11 7.73
N PHE A 111 6.27 11.73 8.10
CA PHE A 111 7.00 10.62 7.50
C PHE A 111 7.15 9.50 8.52
N GLY A 112 6.42 8.42 8.27
CA GLY A 112 6.39 7.22 9.08
C GLY A 112 7.43 6.18 8.64
N GLN A 113 7.42 5.07 9.39
CA GLN A 113 8.21 3.87 9.09
C GLN A 113 7.83 3.23 7.74
N SER A 114 8.59 2.22 7.35
CA SER A 114 8.37 1.49 6.10
C SER A 114 7.00 0.82 6.02
N GLY A 115 6.40 0.83 4.83
CA GLY A 115 5.28 -0.03 4.47
C GLY A 115 5.77 -1.44 4.18
N LEU A 116 5.13 -2.45 4.76
CA LEU A 116 5.50 -3.87 4.64
C LEU A 116 4.51 -4.57 3.69
N THR A 117 4.69 -5.84 3.31
CA THR A 117 3.63 -6.56 2.59
C THR A 117 2.56 -7.09 3.55
N PHE A 118 2.97 -7.39 4.78
CA PHE A 118 2.12 -7.89 5.85
C PHE A 118 2.23 -7.01 7.08
N LEU A 119 1.30 -7.20 8.01
CA LEU A 119 1.44 -6.65 9.35
C LEU A 119 2.67 -7.24 10.05
N LYS A 120 3.35 -6.43 10.86
CA LYS A 120 4.59 -6.78 11.56
C LYS A 120 4.58 -8.13 12.31
N PRO A 121 3.48 -8.59 12.95
CA PRO A 121 3.44 -9.90 13.60
C PRO A 121 3.78 -11.08 12.68
N TYR A 122 3.56 -10.97 11.36
CA TYR A 122 3.88 -12.03 10.40
C TYR A 122 5.39 -12.21 10.16
N TYR A 123 6.22 -11.24 10.55
CA TYR A 123 7.68 -11.29 10.41
C TYR A 123 8.37 -11.81 11.68
N GLN A 124 7.62 -12.06 12.75
CA GLN A 124 8.17 -12.51 14.02
C GLN A 124 8.67 -13.97 13.95
N PRO A 125 9.73 -14.32 14.70
CA PRO A 125 10.23 -15.69 14.78
C PRO A 125 9.12 -16.69 15.13
N GLY A 126 9.16 -17.86 14.51
CA GLY A 126 8.16 -18.92 14.65
C GLY A 126 6.97 -18.77 13.69
N VAL A 127 6.54 -17.55 13.39
CA VAL A 127 5.51 -17.28 12.37
C VAL A 127 6.17 -17.15 11.00
N TRP A 128 7.26 -16.38 10.94
CA TRP A 128 7.99 -16.09 9.73
C TRP A 128 8.46 -17.35 9.00
N GLU A 129 9.24 -18.19 9.69
CA GLU A 129 9.88 -19.37 9.09
C GLU A 129 8.85 -20.45 8.73
N LYS A 130 7.81 -20.60 9.55
CA LYS A 130 6.82 -21.67 9.42
C LYS A 130 5.73 -21.37 8.39
N PHE A 131 5.29 -20.12 8.30
CA PHE A 131 4.10 -19.76 7.53
C PHE A 131 4.36 -18.65 6.53
N THR A 132 4.92 -17.53 6.97
CA THR A 132 4.99 -16.32 6.14
C THR A 132 6.01 -16.47 5.01
N TYR A 133 7.27 -16.80 5.31
CA TYR A 133 8.34 -16.91 4.31
C TYR A 133 8.02 -17.91 3.19
N PRO A 134 7.57 -19.17 3.46
CA PRO A 134 7.20 -20.10 2.40
C PRO A 134 6.07 -19.58 1.50
N THR A 135 5.08 -18.90 2.11
CA THR A 135 3.92 -18.34 1.40
C THR A 135 4.33 -17.18 0.50
N ILE A 136 5.10 -16.22 1.02
CA ILE A 136 5.59 -15.07 0.24
C ILE A 136 6.46 -15.55 -0.90
N LYS A 137 7.43 -16.43 -0.64
CA LYS A 137 8.32 -16.96 -1.68
C LYS A 137 7.56 -17.61 -2.81
N LYS A 138 6.60 -18.48 -2.50
CA LYS A 138 5.73 -19.12 -3.49
C LYS A 138 4.92 -18.10 -4.29
N ASN A 139 4.32 -17.14 -3.61
CA ASN A 139 3.42 -16.16 -4.24
C ASN A 139 4.19 -15.14 -5.09
N MET A 140 5.35 -14.68 -4.65
CA MET A 140 6.26 -13.86 -5.46
C MET A 140 6.73 -14.62 -6.69
N LEU A 141 7.12 -15.89 -6.53
CA LEU A 141 7.56 -16.71 -7.66
C LEU A 141 6.45 -16.85 -8.71
N GLN A 142 5.22 -17.10 -8.27
CA GLN A 142 4.07 -17.16 -9.18
C GLN A 142 3.80 -15.80 -9.84
N LEU A 143 3.78 -14.72 -9.05
CA LEU A 143 3.55 -13.35 -9.53
C LEU A 143 4.51 -12.97 -10.66
N PHE A 144 5.80 -13.24 -10.47
CA PHE A 144 6.81 -12.92 -11.46
C PHE A 144 6.80 -13.84 -12.67
N LYS A 145 6.44 -15.13 -12.51
CA LYS A 145 6.22 -16.03 -13.64
C LYS A 145 5.03 -15.60 -14.48
N ASP A 146 3.92 -15.24 -13.84
CA ASP A 146 2.71 -14.77 -14.51
C ASP A 146 3.01 -13.49 -15.30
N TYR A 147 3.72 -12.54 -14.69
CA TYR A 147 4.16 -11.33 -15.38
C TYR A 147 5.14 -11.62 -16.52
N ALA A 148 6.15 -12.47 -16.30
CA ALA A 148 7.13 -12.82 -17.34
C ALA A 148 6.47 -13.48 -18.55
N ASN A 149 5.53 -14.42 -18.33
CA ASN A 149 4.74 -15.03 -19.38
C ASN A 149 3.90 -13.99 -20.13
N LEU A 150 3.29 -13.06 -19.41
CA LEU A 150 2.46 -11.99 -19.96
C LEU A 150 3.24 -11.08 -20.94
N VAL A 151 4.46 -10.71 -20.58
CA VAL A 151 5.31 -9.84 -21.41
C VAL A 151 6.29 -10.59 -22.31
N GLY A 152 6.21 -11.92 -22.35
CA GLY A 152 7.05 -12.78 -23.21
C GLY A 152 8.54 -12.78 -22.84
N ILE A 153 8.88 -12.59 -21.56
CA ILE A 153 10.26 -12.66 -21.06
C ILE A 153 10.52 -14.06 -20.52
N GLU A 154 11.62 -14.68 -20.98
CA GLU A 154 12.07 -15.95 -20.41
C GLU A 154 12.96 -15.71 -19.18
N CYS A 155 12.60 -16.32 -18.06
CA CYS A 155 13.31 -16.17 -16.79
C CYS A 155 13.86 -17.51 -16.33
N LYS A 156 15.20 -17.60 -16.18
CA LYS A 156 15.83 -18.77 -15.56
C LYS A 156 15.38 -18.87 -14.10
N LEU A 157 14.81 -20.01 -13.72
CA LEU A 157 14.21 -20.19 -12.39
C LEU A 157 15.17 -19.81 -11.25
N GLY A 158 16.42 -20.26 -11.29
CA GLY A 158 17.40 -19.95 -10.24
C GLY A 158 17.77 -18.47 -10.13
N VAL A 159 17.72 -17.71 -11.23
CA VAL A 159 17.94 -16.25 -11.20
C VAL A 159 16.74 -15.56 -10.53
N LEU A 160 15.54 -15.97 -10.92
CA LEU A 160 14.32 -15.41 -10.35
C LEU A 160 14.20 -15.71 -8.84
N GLU A 161 14.47 -16.96 -8.43
CA GLU A 161 14.46 -17.36 -7.02
C GLU A 161 15.47 -16.57 -6.19
N TYR A 162 16.69 -16.36 -6.70
CA TYR A 162 17.71 -15.56 -6.03
C TYR A 162 17.23 -14.12 -5.75
N HIS A 163 16.68 -13.45 -6.77
CA HIS A 163 16.19 -12.08 -6.59
C HIS A 163 14.96 -12.02 -5.66
N ILE A 164 14.09 -13.04 -5.70
CA ILE A 164 12.94 -13.15 -4.78
C ILE A 164 13.42 -13.28 -3.34
N GLU A 165 14.36 -14.18 -3.08
CA GLU A 165 14.90 -14.38 -1.74
C GLU A 165 15.54 -13.11 -1.18
N ASN A 166 16.33 -12.39 -1.99
CA ASN A 166 16.92 -11.11 -1.58
C ASN A 166 15.86 -10.05 -1.26
N ALA A 167 14.80 -9.94 -2.07
CA ALA A 167 13.72 -8.98 -1.83
C ALA A 167 12.90 -9.34 -0.57
N ILE A 168 12.69 -10.63 -0.31
CA ILE A 168 12.02 -11.12 0.91
C ILE A 168 12.88 -10.85 2.14
N GLU A 169 14.19 -11.12 2.07
CA GLU A 169 15.12 -10.83 3.16
C GLU A 169 15.22 -9.32 3.41
N PHE A 170 15.23 -8.52 2.36
CA PHE A 170 15.18 -7.06 2.47
C PHE A 170 13.93 -6.60 3.24
N GLU A 171 12.73 -7.07 2.87
CA GLU A 171 11.49 -6.70 3.57
C GLU A 171 11.46 -7.22 5.02
N HIS A 172 11.98 -8.42 5.28
CA HIS A 172 12.10 -8.95 6.64
C HIS A 172 12.99 -8.07 7.51
N ASN A 173 14.10 -7.56 6.96
CA ASN A 173 14.96 -6.61 7.66
C ASN A 173 14.26 -5.25 7.88
N LEU A 174 13.49 -4.73 6.91
CA LEU A 174 12.63 -3.55 7.12
C LEU A 174 11.70 -3.74 8.32
N ALA A 175 11.01 -4.88 8.38
CA ALA A 175 10.05 -5.18 9.45
C ALA A 175 10.72 -5.34 10.82
N MET A 176 11.81 -6.09 10.88
CA MET A 176 12.41 -6.52 12.15
C MET A 176 13.38 -5.49 12.73
N ASN A 177 14.12 -4.79 11.88
CA ASN A 177 15.22 -3.92 12.33
C ASN A 177 14.89 -2.42 12.19
N PHE A 178 14.13 -2.05 11.16
CA PHE A 178 13.93 -0.64 10.76
C PHE A 178 12.49 -0.14 10.98
N SER A 179 11.67 -0.93 11.66
CA SER A 179 10.30 -0.54 12.06
C SER A 179 10.16 -0.65 13.58
N ALA A 180 9.37 0.25 14.18
CA ALA A 180 9.03 0.23 15.60
C ALA A 180 8.13 -0.96 15.94
N THR A 181 8.25 -1.51 17.15
CA THR A 181 7.34 -2.54 17.67
C THR A 181 6.02 -1.93 18.13
N ASP A 182 4.98 -2.76 18.32
CA ASP A 182 3.67 -2.30 18.80
C ASP A 182 3.75 -1.55 20.14
N ASP A 183 4.65 -1.97 21.05
CA ASP A 183 4.84 -1.30 22.34
C ASP A 183 5.56 0.05 22.19
N GLU A 184 6.44 0.18 21.19
CA GLU A 184 7.11 1.43 20.88
C GLU A 184 6.15 2.44 20.25
N LEU A 185 5.30 2.00 19.30
CA LEU A 185 4.28 2.83 18.64
C LEU A 185 3.22 3.34 19.62
N ARG A 186 2.98 2.64 20.74
CA ARG A 186 2.08 3.13 21.81
C ARG A 186 2.65 4.32 22.58
N ASN A 187 3.94 4.64 22.41
CA ASN A 187 4.54 5.82 22.98
C ASN A 187 4.53 6.96 21.97
N ASN A 188 3.39 7.65 21.87
CA ASN A 188 3.17 8.75 20.92
C ASN A 188 4.25 9.84 20.96
N SER A 189 4.97 10.02 22.08
CA SER A 189 6.06 11.02 22.15
C SER A 189 7.23 10.70 21.21
N ARG A 190 7.42 9.42 20.87
CA ARG A 190 8.44 8.97 19.92
C ARG A 190 8.14 9.43 18.50
N GLU A 191 6.87 9.53 18.14
CA GLU A 191 6.44 9.86 16.77
C GLU A 191 6.49 11.37 16.46
N ILE A 192 6.78 12.19 17.47
CA ILE A 192 6.72 13.67 17.39
C ILE A 192 8.15 14.24 17.34
N ASN A 193 8.82 14.05 16.21
CA ASN A 193 10.12 14.68 15.94
C ASN A 193 9.98 15.72 14.82
N PRO A 194 9.64 16.98 15.15
CA PRO A 194 9.57 18.03 14.17
C PRO A 194 10.97 18.37 13.65
N MET A 195 11.11 18.53 12.34
CA MET A 195 12.34 18.98 11.68
C MET A 195 11.99 19.73 10.40
N GLU A 196 12.86 20.64 9.99
CA GLU A 196 12.80 21.26 8.67
C GLU A 196 13.35 20.28 7.62
N ILE A 197 12.80 20.29 6.40
CA ILE A 197 13.28 19.42 5.30
C ILE A 197 14.77 19.60 5.05
N GLY A 198 15.29 20.84 5.13
CA GLY A 198 16.71 21.15 4.96
C GLY A 198 17.62 20.60 6.08
N GLU A 199 17.05 20.23 7.22
CA GLU A 199 17.78 19.72 8.38
C GLU A 199 17.76 18.18 8.48
N ILE A 200 17.06 17.49 7.57
CA ILE A 200 17.00 16.03 7.59
C ILE A 200 18.39 15.45 7.31
N PRO A 201 18.99 14.68 8.24
CA PRO A 201 20.38 14.27 8.11
C PRO A 201 20.56 13.11 7.11
N TYR A 202 19.50 12.37 6.78
CA TYR A 202 19.58 11.15 5.95
C TYR A 202 19.60 11.47 4.46
N GLN A 203 20.61 11.00 3.73
CA GLN A 203 20.88 11.39 2.33
C GLN A 203 20.52 10.32 1.29
N PHE A 204 20.01 9.16 1.71
CA PHE A 204 19.53 8.15 0.76
C PHE A 204 18.36 8.63 -0.11
N LEU A 205 17.70 9.71 0.31
CA LEU A 205 16.54 10.33 -0.36
C LEU A 205 16.76 11.83 -0.51
N ASP A 206 16.46 12.39 -1.69
CA ASP A 206 16.34 13.84 -1.83
C ASP A 206 14.96 14.28 -1.29
N TRP A 207 14.93 14.70 -0.03
CA TRP A 207 13.69 15.04 0.68
C TRP A 207 12.94 16.23 0.07
N LYS A 208 13.64 17.17 -0.57
CA LYS A 208 13.00 18.30 -1.26
C LYS A 208 12.24 17.79 -2.47
N ILE A 209 12.90 16.99 -3.31
CA ILE A 209 12.23 16.37 -4.45
C ILE A 209 11.09 15.48 -3.98
N TYR A 210 11.27 14.71 -2.90
CA TYR A 210 10.22 13.84 -2.38
C TYR A 210 8.95 14.62 -2.01
N VAL A 211 9.09 15.71 -1.25
CA VAL A 211 7.96 16.58 -0.87
C VAL A 211 7.35 17.28 -2.09
N SER A 212 8.18 17.79 -3.01
CA SER A 212 7.70 18.42 -4.25
C SER A 212 6.89 17.45 -5.10
N GLU A 213 7.35 16.20 -5.25
CA GLU A 213 6.64 15.18 -6.01
C GLU A 213 5.32 14.79 -5.34
N ILE A 214 5.26 14.70 -4.01
CA ILE A 214 4.00 14.51 -3.27
C ILE A 214 3.02 15.65 -3.57
N SER A 215 3.47 16.90 -3.49
CA SER A 215 2.66 18.09 -3.82
C SER A 215 2.13 18.03 -5.26
N ASN A 216 3.00 17.72 -6.22
CA ASN A 216 2.66 17.64 -7.64
C ASN A 216 1.66 16.52 -7.94
N LEU A 217 1.91 15.31 -7.45
CA LEU A 217 1.06 14.14 -7.71
C LEU A 217 -0.32 14.25 -7.04
N THR A 218 -0.39 14.87 -5.85
CA THR A 218 -1.68 15.13 -5.20
C THR A 218 -2.44 16.31 -5.82
N GLY A 219 -1.76 17.17 -6.59
CA GLY A 219 -2.30 18.42 -7.12
C GLY A 219 -2.56 19.48 -6.04
N VAL A 220 -2.05 19.27 -4.82
CA VAL A 220 -2.20 20.18 -3.69
C VAL A 220 -0.90 20.94 -3.52
N ASN A 221 -0.89 22.21 -3.92
CA ASN A 221 0.24 23.09 -3.64
C ASN A 221 0.19 23.55 -2.18
N PHE A 222 0.77 22.74 -1.28
CA PHE A 222 0.86 23.05 0.15
C PHE A 222 2.15 23.78 0.54
N ILE A 223 3.03 24.09 -0.42
CA ILE A 223 4.31 24.72 -0.15
C ILE A 223 4.91 25.48 -1.35
N ASP A 224 5.42 26.68 -1.10
CA ASP A 224 6.28 27.40 -2.06
C ASP A 224 7.63 26.69 -2.23
N GLU A 225 8.04 26.41 -3.47
CA GLU A 225 9.33 25.77 -3.78
C GLU A 225 10.52 26.54 -3.20
N SER A 226 10.45 27.88 -3.10
CA SER A 226 11.55 28.67 -2.53
C SER A 226 11.70 28.50 -1.01
N GLU A 227 10.67 27.98 -0.34
CA GLU A 227 10.63 27.77 1.11
C GLU A 227 10.68 26.28 1.49
N ILE A 228 10.91 25.38 0.53
CA ILE A 228 10.90 23.93 0.79
C ILE A 228 11.87 23.46 1.86
N GLU A 229 13.02 24.10 1.94
CA GLU A 229 14.02 23.81 2.96
C GLU A 229 13.50 24.04 4.38
N LYS A 230 12.67 25.07 4.58
CA LYS A 230 12.16 25.48 5.89
C LYS A 230 10.82 24.83 6.23
N TYR A 231 10.34 23.93 5.37
CA TYR A 231 9.08 23.24 5.62
C TYR A 231 9.22 22.29 6.78
N TRP A 232 8.34 22.44 7.76
CA TRP A 232 8.31 21.59 8.92
C TRP A 232 7.53 20.31 8.63
N ILE A 233 8.16 19.17 8.89
CA ILE A 233 7.53 17.84 8.89
C ILE A 233 7.64 17.20 10.27
N MET A 234 6.86 16.15 10.50
CA MET A 234 7.11 15.23 11.61
C MET A 234 7.76 13.96 11.10
N MET A 235 8.88 13.55 11.70
CA MET A 235 9.50 12.25 11.45
C MET A 235 9.15 11.30 12.58
N SER A 236 8.50 10.17 12.30
CA SER A 236 8.04 9.28 13.38
C SER A 236 9.19 8.53 14.06
N GLU A 237 10.17 8.04 13.31
CA GLU A 237 11.24 7.20 13.86
C GLU A 237 12.63 7.58 13.29
N PRO A 238 13.17 8.76 13.65
CA PRO A 238 14.41 9.27 13.05
C PRO A 238 15.61 8.31 13.24
N LYS A 239 15.76 7.72 14.43
CA LYS A 239 16.85 6.74 14.67
C LYS A 239 16.74 5.52 13.75
N LYS A 240 15.53 5.04 13.49
CA LYS A 240 15.31 3.92 12.55
C LYS A 240 15.60 4.32 11.11
N MET A 241 15.33 5.56 10.75
CA MET A 241 15.70 6.11 9.44
C MET A 241 17.23 6.18 9.26
N GLU A 242 17.96 6.55 10.31
CA GLU A 242 19.44 6.53 10.30
C GLU A 242 20.00 5.11 10.13
N GLU A 243 19.42 4.13 10.83
CA GLU A 243 19.79 2.73 10.72
C GLU A 243 19.46 2.18 9.31
N LEU A 244 18.33 2.59 8.74
CA LEU A 244 17.91 2.22 7.40
C LEU A 244 18.92 2.73 6.35
N GLU A 245 19.34 3.99 6.39
CA GLU A 245 20.33 4.54 5.44
C GLU A 245 21.63 3.71 5.41
N LYS A 246 22.14 3.34 6.60
CA LYS A 246 23.34 2.49 6.72
C LYS A 246 23.12 1.12 6.09
N TYR A 247 21.92 0.56 6.28
CA TYR A 247 21.55 -0.73 5.70
C TYR A 247 21.37 -0.68 4.17
N LEU A 248 20.76 0.38 3.63
CA LEU A 248 20.60 0.58 2.19
C LEU A 248 21.96 0.61 1.47
N THR A 249 22.95 1.24 2.09
CA THR A 249 24.34 1.24 1.59
C THR A 249 24.94 -0.17 1.54
N LYS A 250 24.60 -1.03 2.53
CA LYS A 250 25.11 -2.40 2.62
C LYS A 250 24.44 -3.36 1.63
N VAL A 251 23.11 -3.28 1.48
CA VAL A 251 22.34 -4.22 0.65
C VAL A 251 22.43 -3.88 -0.85
N GLY A 252 22.78 -2.64 -1.18
CA GLY A 252 22.88 -2.16 -2.54
C GLY A 252 21.52 -1.77 -3.12
N MET A 253 21.51 -0.66 -3.86
CA MET A 253 20.27 -0.07 -4.34
C MET A 253 19.56 -0.87 -5.45
N ASP A 254 20.23 -1.78 -6.13
CA ASP A 254 19.57 -2.65 -7.11
C ASP A 254 18.58 -3.62 -6.44
N THR A 255 18.89 -4.13 -5.23
CA THR A 255 17.94 -4.89 -4.41
C THR A 255 16.72 -4.05 -4.04
N VAL A 256 16.94 -2.77 -3.70
CA VAL A 256 15.87 -1.83 -3.38
C VAL A 256 14.98 -1.59 -4.59
N VAL A 257 15.54 -1.34 -5.77
CA VAL A 257 14.78 -1.15 -7.01
C VAL A 257 13.94 -2.39 -7.34
N LYS A 258 14.51 -3.59 -7.22
CA LYS A 258 13.77 -4.84 -7.39
C LYS A 258 12.61 -4.90 -6.40
N TYR A 259 12.86 -4.63 -5.12
CA TYR A 259 11.81 -4.56 -4.11
C TYR A 259 10.68 -3.57 -4.46
N LEU A 260 11.01 -2.37 -4.96
CA LEU A 260 10.00 -1.41 -5.42
C LEU A 260 9.14 -1.96 -6.57
N TYR A 261 9.76 -2.65 -7.54
CA TYR A 261 9.03 -3.35 -8.60
C TYR A 261 8.12 -4.45 -8.07
N TYR A 262 8.58 -5.23 -7.10
CA TYR A 262 7.75 -6.23 -6.45
C TYR A 262 6.53 -5.57 -5.82
N ARG A 263 6.71 -4.51 -5.05
CA ARG A 263 5.63 -3.80 -4.36
C ARG A 263 4.64 -3.16 -5.34
N LEU A 264 5.12 -2.61 -6.46
CA LEU A 264 4.28 -2.08 -7.54
C LEU A 264 3.51 -3.20 -8.24
N LEU A 265 4.18 -4.28 -8.64
CA LEU A 265 3.53 -5.39 -9.33
C LEU A 265 2.49 -6.07 -8.44
N LEU A 266 2.79 -6.20 -7.14
CA LEU A 266 1.87 -6.71 -6.14
C LEU A 266 0.62 -5.82 -5.99
N SER A 267 0.74 -4.50 -6.10
CA SER A 267 -0.43 -3.61 -6.07
C SER A 267 -1.35 -3.79 -7.30
N GLN A 268 -0.79 -4.32 -8.39
CA GLN A 268 -1.50 -4.61 -9.64
C GLN A 268 -1.85 -6.09 -9.82
N VAL A 269 -1.69 -6.88 -8.77
CA VAL A 269 -1.88 -8.34 -8.85
C VAL A 269 -3.27 -8.71 -9.34
N ASP A 270 -4.26 -7.93 -8.92
CA ASP A 270 -5.65 -8.09 -9.31
C ASP A 270 -5.86 -7.91 -10.82
N ASP A 271 -4.92 -7.26 -11.52
CA ASP A 271 -4.86 -6.96 -12.96
C ASP A 271 -3.99 -7.90 -13.81
N LEU A 272 -3.38 -8.92 -13.19
CA LEU A 272 -2.72 -10.01 -13.89
C LEU A 272 -3.68 -11.16 -14.26
N VAL A 273 -3.35 -11.91 -15.32
CA VAL A 273 -4.02 -13.17 -15.65
C VAL A 273 -3.27 -14.30 -14.96
N TYR A 274 -3.95 -15.03 -14.09
CA TYR A 274 -3.41 -16.22 -13.44
C TYR A 274 -3.66 -17.46 -14.29
N GLU A 275 -2.63 -18.27 -14.51
CA GLU A 275 -2.77 -19.59 -15.13
C GLU A 275 -3.49 -20.58 -14.20
N ASN A 276 -3.40 -20.38 -12.88
CA ASN A 276 -4.02 -21.23 -11.87
C ASN A 276 -5.04 -20.46 -11.02
N ASP A 277 -6.28 -20.93 -10.99
CA ASP A 277 -7.39 -20.36 -10.20
C ASP A 277 -7.20 -20.50 -8.66
N LYS A 278 -6.02 -20.93 -8.18
CA LYS A 278 -5.65 -21.11 -6.76
C LYS A 278 -4.73 -20.02 -6.21
N TYR A 279 -4.64 -18.88 -6.89
CA TYR A 279 -3.88 -17.76 -6.37
C TYR A 279 -4.59 -17.19 -5.14
N ILE A 280 -3.92 -17.18 -3.98
CA ILE A 280 -4.39 -16.48 -2.79
C ILE A 280 -3.74 -15.09 -2.86
N PRO A 281 -4.50 -14.02 -3.13
CA PRO A 281 -3.93 -12.69 -3.20
C PRO A 281 -3.34 -12.32 -1.85
N LEU A 282 -2.01 -12.09 -1.85
CA LEU A 282 -1.27 -11.48 -0.75
C LEU A 282 -1.91 -10.14 -0.31
N GLN A 283 -2.63 -9.48 -1.23
CA GLN A 283 -3.30 -8.20 -1.06
C GLN A 283 -4.38 -8.14 0.03
N LYS A 284 -4.89 -9.27 0.55
CA LYS A 284 -5.96 -9.21 1.58
C LYS A 284 -5.47 -8.78 2.96
N PHE A 285 -4.17 -8.61 3.18
CA PHE A 285 -3.62 -8.31 4.51
C PHE A 285 -3.25 -6.85 4.76
N GLU A 286 -3.27 -5.99 3.74
CA GLU A 286 -2.97 -4.56 3.90
C GLU A 286 -4.06 -3.67 3.31
N THR A 287 -4.87 -3.11 4.19
CA THR A 287 -5.29 -1.70 4.19
C THR A 287 -5.93 -1.43 5.56
N SER A 288 -5.09 -1.21 6.58
CA SER A 288 -5.57 -0.57 7.81
C SER A 288 -4.65 0.55 8.28
N ASN A 289 -3.96 1.21 7.35
CA ASN A 289 -3.50 2.58 7.57
C ASN A 289 -4.67 3.53 7.26
N PHE A 290 -5.77 3.44 8.00
CA PHE A 290 -6.77 4.50 8.24
C PHE A 290 -7.90 3.92 9.11
N GLY A 291 -7.81 4.16 10.42
CA GLY A 291 -8.97 4.21 11.31
C GLY A 291 -9.37 2.93 12.06
N GLY A 292 -9.14 2.95 13.37
CA GLY A 292 -10.07 2.38 14.34
C GLY A 292 -9.70 1.02 14.91
N GLY A 293 -9.15 1.04 16.13
CA GLY A 293 -9.10 -0.14 16.99
C GLY A 293 -10.51 -0.67 17.26
N GLN A 294 -10.86 -1.81 16.67
CA GLN A 294 -11.91 -2.66 17.20
C GLN A 294 -11.30 -3.65 18.18
N LYS A 295 -11.57 -3.44 19.46
CA LYS A 295 -11.39 -4.45 20.51
C LYS A 295 -12.11 -5.74 20.09
N ARG A 296 -11.38 -6.78 19.69
CA ARG A 296 -11.91 -8.14 19.64
C ARG A 296 -12.28 -8.53 21.07
N LYS A 297 -13.58 -8.62 21.37
CA LYS A 297 -14.07 -9.18 22.63
C LYS A 297 -13.64 -10.64 22.70
N ASN A 298 -13.06 -11.02 23.85
CA ASN A 298 -12.77 -12.40 24.23
C ASN A 298 -13.93 -13.33 23.86
N GLY A 299 -13.69 -14.21 22.90
CA GLY A 299 -14.58 -15.29 22.51
C GLY A 299 -13.70 -16.48 22.12
N ASN A 300 -14.03 -17.65 22.67
CA ASN A 300 -13.29 -18.90 22.57
C ASN A 300 -12.65 -19.12 21.19
N ILE A 301 -11.35 -19.44 21.21
CA ILE A 301 -10.57 -19.86 20.06
C ILE A 301 -11.11 -21.24 19.65
N ASN A 302 -12.19 -21.25 18.88
CA ASN A 302 -12.51 -22.41 18.06
C ASN A 302 -11.41 -22.53 17.01
N LYS A 303 -10.91 -23.75 16.82
CA LYS A 303 -9.87 -24.10 15.84
C LYS A 303 -10.11 -23.33 14.54
N PHE A 304 -9.19 -22.44 14.21
CA PHE A 304 -9.09 -21.85 12.88
C PHE A 304 -8.74 -22.99 11.94
N ASP A 305 -9.72 -23.48 11.18
CA ASP A 305 -9.44 -24.26 9.98
C ASP A 305 -8.67 -23.33 9.02
N GLU A 306 -7.62 -23.87 8.39
CA GLU A 306 -6.59 -23.14 7.62
C GLU A 306 -7.11 -22.38 6.39
N ASP A 307 -8.44 -22.34 6.16
CA ASP A 307 -9.11 -21.66 5.06
C ASP A 307 -10.02 -20.50 5.49
N ASP A 308 -10.17 -20.19 6.80
CA ASP A 308 -11.18 -19.24 7.28
C ASP A 308 -10.62 -17.84 7.59
N ASP A 309 -10.60 -16.97 6.57
CA ASP A 309 -11.09 -15.60 6.80
C ASP A 309 -12.62 -15.64 6.69
N PRO A 310 -13.36 -15.64 7.81
CA PRO A 310 -14.80 -15.95 7.82
C PRO A 310 -15.67 -14.95 7.06
N PHE A 311 -15.13 -13.83 6.56
CA PHE A 311 -15.86 -12.90 5.72
C PHE A 311 -15.55 -13.01 4.22
N MET A 312 -14.45 -13.63 3.81
CA MET A 312 -13.97 -13.52 2.43
C MET A 312 -13.50 -14.82 1.79
N SER A 313 -13.34 -15.92 2.54
CA SER A 313 -13.01 -17.24 1.97
C SER A 313 -14.24 -18.12 1.72
N LYS A 314 -15.33 -17.92 2.45
CA LYS A 314 -16.59 -18.67 2.27
C LYS A 314 -17.40 -18.29 1.05
N PHE A 315 -17.12 -17.12 0.47
CA PHE A 315 -17.75 -16.70 -0.75
C PHE A 315 -16.84 -17.07 -1.92
N GLY A 316 -17.01 -18.30 -2.42
CA GLY A 316 -16.43 -18.65 -3.70
C GLY A 316 -16.81 -17.57 -4.73
N ASP A 317 -15.88 -17.20 -5.60
CA ASP A 317 -16.05 -16.20 -6.66
C ASP A 317 -17.07 -16.65 -7.75
N LYS A 318 -18.12 -17.38 -7.39
CA LYS A 318 -19.18 -17.87 -8.28
C LYS A 318 -20.57 -17.36 -7.91
N ASP A 319 -20.76 -16.79 -6.71
CA ASP A 319 -22.07 -16.36 -6.25
C ASP A 319 -22.26 -14.84 -6.37
N SER A 320 -23.39 -14.41 -6.92
CA SER A 320 -23.75 -12.98 -7.03
C SER A 320 -23.77 -12.26 -5.69
N GLU A 321 -24.02 -13.00 -4.61
CA GLU A 321 -24.01 -12.50 -3.23
C GLU A 321 -22.59 -12.12 -2.76
N ALA A 322 -21.57 -12.88 -3.16
CA ALA A 322 -20.16 -12.58 -2.90
C ALA A 322 -19.77 -11.20 -3.47
N ALA A 323 -20.17 -10.96 -4.72
CA ALA A 323 -19.91 -9.70 -5.40
C ALA A 323 -20.65 -8.53 -4.73
N GLU A 324 -21.87 -8.77 -4.23
CA GLU A 324 -22.65 -7.75 -3.52
C GLU A 324 -22.04 -7.38 -2.17
N ILE A 325 -21.63 -8.37 -1.37
CA ILE A 325 -20.99 -8.15 -0.08
C ILE A 325 -19.68 -7.38 -0.28
N ARG A 326 -18.84 -7.81 -1.23
CA ARG A 326 -17.55 -7.14 -1.54
C ARG A 326 -17.75 -5.70 -1.98
N CYS A 327 -18.66 -5.45 -2.91
CA CYS A 327 -18.91 -4.09 -3.40
C CYS A 327 -19.58 -3.21 -2.34
N THR A 328 -20.40 -3.78 -1.46
CA THR A 328 -20.94 -3.06 -0.29
C THR A 328 -19.81 -2.65 0.65
N SER A 329 -18.90 -3.58 0.98
CA SER A 329 -17.71 -3.30 1.80
C SER A 329 -16.86 -2.16 1.20
N PHE A 330 -16.55 -2.20 -0.10
CA PHE A 330 -15.83 -1.10 -0.75
C PHE A 330 -16.58 0.23 -0.67
N THR A 331 -17.89 0.25 -0.88
CA THR A 331 -18.64 1.50 -0.76
C THR A 331 -18.65 2.02 0.68
N MET A 332 -18.70 1.13 1.67
CA MET A 332 -18.63 1.50 3.07
C MET A 332 -17.27 2.11 3.43
N SER A 333 -16.18 1.58 2.88
CA SER A 333 -14.83 2.11 3.10
C SER A 333 -14.59 3.44 2.39
N TYR A 334 -14.89 3.54 1.09
CA TYR A 334 -14.57 4.73 0.29
C TYR A 334 -15.63 5.84 0.34
N PHE A 335 -16.88 5.50 0.66
CA PHE A 335 -18.01 6.42 0.66
C PHE A 335 -18.82 6.35 1.96
N SER A 336 -18.13 6.20 3.09
CA SER A 336 -18.71 6.01 4.43
C SER A 336 -19.77 7.05 4.81
N TYR A 337 -19.56 8.33 4.48
CA TYR A 337 -20.52 9.40 4.75
C TYR A 337 -21.78 9.32 3.88
N ALA A 338 -21.64 8.96 2.60
CA ALA A 338 -22.78 8.79 1.70
C ALA A 338 -23.62 7.57 2.12
N ASN A 339 -22.96 6.47 2.48
CA ASN A 339 -23.63 5.29 3.03
C ASN A 339 -24.30 5.56 4.39
N SER A 340 -23.61 6.26 5.29
CA SER A 340 -24.19 6.70 6.58
C SER A 340 -25.45 7.55 6.38
N ARG A 341 -25.47 8.40 5.34
CA ARG A 341 -26.65 9.18 4.99
C ARG A 341 -27.78 8.29 4.46
N ILE A 342 -27.49 7.35 3.56
CA ILE A 342 -28.49 6.37 3.07
C ILE A 342 -29.09 5.58 4.23
N PHE A 343 -28.24 5.06 5.13
CA PHE A 343 -28.65 4.33 6.33
C PHE A 343 -29.55 5.19 7.24
N THR A 344 -29.12 6.41 7.57
CA THR A 344 -29.85 7.31 8.46
C THR A 344 -31.20 7.72 7.83
N GLU A 345 -31.25 8.04 6.54
CA GLU A 345 -32.49 8.40 5.86
C GLU A 345 -33.45 7.21 5.72
N THR A 346 -32.93 5.98 5.65
CA THR A 346 -33.76 4.76 5.56
C THR A 346 -34.38 4.41 6.92
N LEU A 347 -33.59 4.42 8.00
CA LEU A 347 -34.07 4.09 9.34
C LEU A 347 -34.84 5.24 10.00
N TYR A 348 -34.50 6.49 9.67
CA TYR A 348 -35.12 7.70 10.20
C TYR A 348 -35.64 8.56 9.04
N PRO A 349 -36.74 8.15 8.37
CA PRO A 349 -37.21 8.79 7.13
C PRO A 349 -37.77 10.20 7.34
N THR A 350 -38.31 10.49 8.53
CA THR A 350 -38.88 11.79 8.85
C THR A 350 -37.92 12.69 9.62
N SER A 351 -38.10 14.01 9.50
CA SER A 351 -37.30 14.98 10.28
C SER A 351 -37.54 14.81 11.78
N ALA A 352 -38.75 14.42 12.20
CA ALA A 352 -39.06 14.11 13.60
C ALA A 352 -38.25 12.92 14.12
N ALA A 353 -38.16 11.83 13.34
CA ALA A 353 -37.37 10.65 13.70
C ALA A 353 -35.86 10.97 13.81
N ARG A 354 -35.33 11.78 12.88
CA ARG A 354 -33.92 12.23 12.92
C ARG A 354 -33.60 13.14 14.11
N THR A 355 -34.56 13.98 14.51
CA THR A 355 -34.37 14.87 15.68
C THR A 355 -34.47 14.10 17.00
N ALA A 356 -35.33 13.08 17.09
CA ALA A 356 -35.43 12.23 18.27
C ALA A 356 -34.13 11.47 18.59
N PHE A 357 -33.34 11.13 17.57
CA PHE A 357 -32.04 10.45 17.70
C PHE A 357 -30.89 11.37 18.15
N LYS A 358 -31.02 12.69 18.01
CA LYS A 358 -29.99 13.66 18.39
C LYS A 358 -30.02 14.04 19.89
N LYS A 359 -31.06 13.61 20.60
CA LYS A 359 -31.16 13.70 22.06
C LYS A 359 -30.67 12.39 22.65
#